data_AF-A0A1Y1WPC4-F1
#
_entry.id   AF-A0A1Y1WPC4-F1
#
_cell.length_a   1.000
_cell.length_b   1.000
_cell.length_c   1.000
_cell.angle_alpha   90.00
_cell.angle_beta   90.00
_cell.angle_gamma   90.00
#
_symmetry.space_group_name_H-M   'P 1'
#
loop_
_entity.id
_entity.type
_entity.pdbx_description
1 polymer ?
#
loop_
_entity_poly.entity_id
_entity_poly.type
_entity_poly.pdbx_seq_one_letter_code
_entity_poly.pdbx_strand_id
1 'polypeptide(L)'
;MKFSTFNLLTLLSVGSALTLKLESTIAYKSIQNALFASSQLYEGDTSVQNDDQVIDTVTQLQCQTNIKNLNCISQETDVTKINYDEICKPLNDKKCIDFFNKGLSELEGCKSYPKDQLEFSNKVVKFEYATLKFLCEKDEQGKDCPLSTLVKDVSQSMDTNEMIIDEQDEQEMAKLLDDTCKSKRCTENTVNFYDEYFEFVKAYSEQLGQDLDTEIDKEKAEINQVLLSDKCVKAQVLTSDASSTVKKLGNIMLITIGLLLYIL
;
A
#
# COMPACT_ATOMS: atom_id res chain seq x y z
N MET A 1 47.04 8.80 2.69
CA MET A 1 45.84 9.12 1.88
C MET A 1 44.99 10.10 2.66
N LYS A 2 44.87 11.34 2.18
CA LYS A 2 44.04 12.37 2.84
C LYS A 2 42.62 12.22 2.32
N PHE A 3 41.71 11.67 3.13
CA PHE A 3 40.29 11.72 2.84
C PHE A 3 39.84 13.19 2.95
N SER A 4 39.45 13.77 1.82
CA SER A 4 38.99 15.15 1.73
C SER A 4 37.65 15.27 2.44
N THR A 5 37.62 16.07 3.51
CA THR A 5 36.40 16.48 4.25
C THR A 5 35.35 17.13 3.34
N PHE A 6 35.73 17.56 2.14
CA PHE A 6 34.84 18.15 1.15
C PHE A 6 33.82 17.15 0.56
N ASN A 7 34.16 15.86 0.46
CA ASN A 7 33.23 14.84 -0.04
C ASN A 7 32.17 14.41 0.99
N LEU A 8 32.44 14.62 2.29
CA LEU A 8 31.49 14.29 3.36
C LEU A 8 30.37 15.34 3.46
N LEU A 9 30.68 16.60 3.14
CA LEU A 9 29.73 17.71 3.15
C LEU A 9 28.77 17.68 1.95
N THR A 10 29.23 17.23 0.77
CA THR A 10 28.34 17.00 -0.38
C THR A 10 27.40 15.80 -0.20
N LEU A 11 27.79 14.80 0.61
CA LEU A 11 26.89 13.69 0.98
C LEU A 11 25.84 14.11 2.02
N LEU A 12 26.14 15.13 2.84
CA LEU A 12 25.19 15.70 3.80
C LEU A 12 24.27 16.78 3.20
N SER A 13 24.66 17.44 2.10
CA SER A 13 23.83 18.46 1.44
C SER A 13 22.79 17.90 0.46
N VAL A 14 22.91 16.63 0.04
CA VAL A 14 21.87 15.95 -0.76
C VAL A 14 20.76 15.40 0.14
N GLY A 15 21.01 15.24 1.45
CA GLY A 15 20.02 14.78 2.43
C GLY A 15 18.94 15.80 2.80
N SER A 16 19.11 17.08 2.44
CA SER A 16 18.22 18.19 2.81
C SER A 16 17.49 18.85 1.63
N ALA A 17 17.73 18.39 0.40
CA ALA A 17 16.94 18.77 -0.78
C ALA A 17 15.91 17.68 -1.17
N LEU A 18 16.01 16.48 -0.59
CA LEU A 18 15.03 15.40 -0.68
C LEU A 18 13.89 15.52 0.34
N THR A 19 13.92 16.56 1.18
CA THR A 19 12.81 17.01 2.02
C THR A 19 11.70 17.58 1.12
N LEU A 20 10.91 16.66 0.56
CA LEU A 20 9.47 16.61 0.73
C LEU A 20 8.67 17.80 0.22
N LYS A 21 8.86 18.18 -1.04
CA LYS A 21 7.73 18.68 -1.85
C LYS A 21 6.80 17.57 -2.34
N LEU A 22 6.97 16.36 -1.79
CA LEU A 22 6.06 15.22 -1.88
C LEU A 22 4.83 15.57 -1.01
N GLU A 23 3.75 16.07 -1.57
CA GLU A 23 2.70 15.18 -2.09
C GLU A 23 2.09 14.23 -1.02
N SER A 24 2.22 14.55 0.27
CA SER A 24 1.37 14.00 1.35
C SER A 24 -0.13 14.16 1.03
N THR A 25 -0.47 15.16 0.22
CA THR A 25 -1.81 15.35 -0.35
C THR A 25 -2.15 14.32 -1.45
N ILE A 26 -1.18 13.82 -2.22
CA ILE A 26 -1.42 12.90 -3.34
C ILE A 26 -1.60 11.47 -2.85
N ALA A 27 -0.72 10.95 -2.00
CA ALA A 27 -0.92 9.62 -1.43
C ALA A 27 -2.29 9.50 -0.73
N TYR A 28 -2.65 10.52 0.06
CA TYR A 28 -3.90 10.54 0.79
C TYR A 28 -5.14 10.77 -0.08
N LYS A 29 -5.18 11.83 -0.92
CA LYS A 29 -6.32 12.09 -1.80
C LYS A 29 -6.51 10.98 -2.82
N SER A 30 -5.45 10.31 -3.22
CA SER A 30 -5.55 9.24 -4.18
C SER A 30 -6.00 7.92 -3.58
N ILE A 31 -5.61 7.60 -2.34
CA ILE A 31 -6.25 6.54 -1.55
C ILE A 31 -7.75 6.84 -1.41
N GLN A 32 -8.11 8.08 -1.08
CA GLN A 32 -9.50 8.51 -0.94
C GLN A 32 -10.28 8.40 -2.26
N ASN A 33 -9.72 8.89 -3.36
CA ASN A 33 -10.34 8.83 -4.68
C ASN A 33 -10.46 7.40 -5.18
N ALA A 34 -9.51 6.53 -4.88
CA ALA A 34 -9.57 5.13 -5.27
C ALA A 34 -10.60 4.35 -4.44
N LEU A 35 -10.71 4.61 -3.13
CA LEU A 35 -11.78 4.09 -2.26
C LEU A 35 -13.18 4.61 -2.68
N PHE A 36 -13.26 5.84 -3.19
CA PHE A 36 -14.52 6.43 -3.68
C PHE A 36 -14.86 5.97 -5.10
N ALA A 37 -13.86 5.74 -5.95
CA ALA A 37 -14.06 5.19 -7.29
C ALA A 37 -14.50 3.73 -7.24
N SER A 38 -13.97 2.93 -6.31
CA SER A 38 -14.44 1.55 -6.10
C SER A 38 -15.91 1.50 -5.67
N SER A 39 -16.38 2.42 -4.82
CA SER A 39 -17.79 2.46 -4.42
C SER A 39 -18.71 2.91 -5.56
N GLN A 40 -18.29 3.87 -6.40
CA GLN A 40 -19.07 4.29 -7.56
C GLN A 40 -19.17 3.25 -8.68
N LEU A 41 -18.19 2.35 -8.81
CA LEU A 41 -18.27 1.22 -9.75
C LEU A 41 -19.40 0.23 -9.40
N TYR A 42 -19.89 0.23 -8.17
CA TYR A 42 -21.01 -0.63 -7.74
C TYR A 42 -22.38 0.06 -7.76
N GLU A 43 -22.44 1.39 -7.76
CA GLU A 43 -23.70 2.15 -7.65
C GLU A 43 -23.97 3.13 -8.83
N GLY A 44 -23.01 3.33 -9.74
CA GLY A 44 -23.07 4.34 -10.80
C GLY A 44 -23.89 3.96 -12.04
N ASP A 45 -24.86 4.82 -12.35
CA ASP A 45 -25.69 4.87 -13.56
C ASP A 45 -24.81 4.91 -14.84
N THR A 46 -24.72 3.79 -15.56
CA THR A 46 -23.88 3.60 -16.77
C THR A 46 -24.46 4.29 -18.00
N SER A 47 -24.64 5.61 -17.94
CA SER A 47 -25.16 6.42 -19.06
C SER A 47 -24.09 6.84 -20.08
N VAL A 48 -22.86 6.30 -20.00
CA VAL A 48 -21.86 6.44 -21.08
C VAL A 48 -22.25 5.49 -22.22
N GLN A 49 -23.16 5.97 -23.06
CA GLN A 49 -23.66 5.27 -24.24
C GLN A 49 -22.56 5.11 -25.29
N ASN A 50 -21.88 3.96 -25.29
CA ASN A 50 -21.45 3.33 -26.53
C ASN A 50 -22.51 2.28 -26.87
N ASP A 51 -23.26 2.55 -27.95
CA ASP A 51 -24.54 1.88 -28.32
C ASP A 51 -24.44 0.37 -28.60
N ASP A 52 -23.25 -0.23 -28.59
CA ASP A 52 -23.01 -1.59 -29.11
C ASP A 52 -22.79 -2.68 -28.05
N GLN A 53 -22.73 -2.36 -26.74
CA GLN A 53 -22.50 -3.36 -25.69
C GLN A 53 -23.37 -3.14 -24.45
N VAL A 54 -24.68 -3.29 -24.59
CA VAL A 54 -25.60 -3.34 -23.45
C VAL A 54 -25.42 -4.69 -22.74
N ILE A 55 -24.83 -4.67 -21.55
CA ILE A 55 -24.86 -5.83 -20.65
C ILE A 55 -26.30 -6.00 -20.17
N ASP A 56 -26.85 -7.20 -20.38
CA ASP A 56 -28.19 -7.51 -19.88
C ASP A 56 -28.25 -7.40 -18.35
N THR A 57 -29.28 -6.73 -17.84
CA THR A 57 -29.45 -6.44 -16.40
C THR A 57 -29.42 -7.70 -15.54
N VAL A 58 -29.87 -8.85 -16.05
CA VAL A 58 -29.83 -10.12 -15.29
C VAL A 58 -28.39 -10.56 -15.06
N THR A 59 -27.53 -10.43 -16.07
CA THR A 59 -26.10 -10.75 -15.97
C THR A 59 -25.41 -9.87 -14.92
N GLN A 60 -25.66 -8.57 -14.97
CA GLN A 60 -25.09 -7.63 -14.00
C GLN A 60 -25.51 -7.97 -12.56
N LEU A 61 -26.79 -8.24 -12.34
CA LEU A 61 -27.32 -8.62 -11.02
C LEU A 61 -26.73 -9.95 -10.53
N GLN A 62 -26.52 -10.92 -11.41
CA GLN A 62 -25.89 -12.20 -11.06
C GLN A 62 -24.44 -11.99 -10.62
N CYS A 63 -23.66 -11.21 -11.36
CA CYS A 63 -22.28 -10.89 -11.00
C CYS A 63 -22.22 -10.18 -9.63
N GLN A 64 -22.99 -9.12 -9.43
CA GLN A 64 -23.05 -8.38 -8.17
C GLN A 64 -23.49 -9.25 -6.99
N THR A 65 -24.49 -10.11 -7.20
CA THR A 65 -24.95 -11.07 -6.18
C THR A 65 -23.83 -12.03 -5.80
N ASN A 66 -23.10 -12.54 -6.77
CA ASN A 66 -21.99 -13.45 -6.52
C ASN A 66 -20.86 -12.78 -5.75
N ILE A 67 -20.48 -11.54 -6.11
CA ILE A 67 -19.50 -10.74 -5.35
C ILE A 67 -19.96 -10.55 -3.91
N LYS A 68 -21.22 -10.12 -3.69
CA LYS A 68 -21.79 -9.93 -2.34
C LYS A 68 -21.76 -11.22 -1.51
N ASN A 69 -22.09 -12.36 -2.13
CA ASN A 69 -22.05 -13.67 -1.49
C ASN A 69 -20.64 -14.18 -1.18
N LEU A 70 -19.59 -13.56 -1.73
CA LEU A 70 -18.22 -13.84 -1.31
C LEU A 70 -17.93 -13.27 0.09
N ASN A 71 -18.53 -12.13 0.44
CA ASN A 71 -18.27 -11.39 1.67
C ASN A 71 -16.78 -11.04 1.87
N CYS A 72 -16.10 -10.70 0.77
CA CYS A 72 -14.66 -10.39 0.76
C CYS A 72 -14.37 -8.88 0.78
N ILE A 73 -15.35 -8.07 0.43
CA ILE A 73 -15.29 -6.62 0.40
C ILE A 73 -16.22 -6.12 1.51
N SER A 74 -15.72 -5.27 2.40
CA SER A 74 -16.54 -4.70 3.48
C SER A 74 -17.68 -3.87 2.90
N GLN A 75 -18.89 -4.06 3.42
CA GLN A 75 -20.05 -3.23 3.09
C GLN A 75 -20.26 -2.11 4.12
N GLU A 76 -19.27 -1.82 4.96
CA GLU A 76 -19.36 -0.72 5.92
C GLU A 76 -19.46 0.62 5.18
N THR A 77 -20.65 1.22 5.20
CA THR A 77 -20.92 2.52 4.58
C THR A 77 -20.54 3.69 5.48
N ASP A 78 -20.32 3.45 6.78
CA ASP A 78 -19.96 4.48 7.74
C ASP A 78 -18.43 4.48 7.97
N VAL A 79 -17.74 5.31 7.18
CA VAL A 79 -16.28 5.48 7.25
C VAL A 79 -15.78 5.95 8.61
N THR A 80 -16.65 6.52 9.46
CA THR A 80 -16.29 6.99 10.81
C THR A 80 -16.20 5.84 11.83
N LYS A 81 -16.74 4.66 11.51
CA LYS A 81 -16.79 3.49 12.41
C LYS A 81 -16.17 2.24 11.82
N ILE A 82 -15.10 2.41 11.03
CA ILE A 82 -14.41 1.27 10.43
C ILE A 82 -13.81 0.38 11.51
N ASN A 83 -14.27 -0.88 11.56
CA ASN A 83 -13.67 -1.90 12.41
C ASN A 83 -12.56 -2.63 11.64
N TYR A 84 -11.32 -2.18 11.83
CA TYR A 84 -10.18 -2.75 11.12
C TYR A 84 -10.00 -4.26 11.33
N ASP A 85 -10.32 -4.80 12.51
CA ASP A 85 -10.23 -6.25 12.72
C ASP A 85 -11.23 -7.03 11.86
N GLU A 86 -12.42 -6.47 11.61
CA GLU A 86 -13.43 -7.05 10.73
C GLU A 86 -13.05 -6.93 9.25
N ILE A 87 -12.60 -5.74 8.81
CA ILE A 87 -12.21 -5.55 7.40
C ILE A 87 -10.98 -6.36 7.00
N CYS A 88 -10.14 -6.76 7.99
CA CYS A 88 -8.96 -7.59 7.75
C CYS A 88 -9.27 -9.10 7.70
N LYS A 89 -10.46 -9.56 8.11
CA LYS A 89 -10.84 -10.99 8.07
C LYS A 89 -10.70 -11.63 6.68
N PRO A 90 -11.10 -10.97 5.57
CA PRO A 90 -10.95 -11.52 4.22
C PRO A 90 -9.51 -11.91 3.86
N LEU A 91 -8.49 -11.29 4.46
CA LEU A 91 -7.09 -11.62 4.18
C LEU A 91 -6.66 -12.99 4.72
N ASN A 92 -7.44 -13.59 5.62
CA ASN A 92 -7.21 -14.93 6.17
C ASN A 92 -8.19 -15.96 5.58
N ASP A 93 -9.18 -15.53 4.81
CA ASP A 93 -10.15 -16.41 4.19
C ASP A 93 -9.64 -16.88 2.82
N LYS A 94 -9.53 -18.19 2.64
CA LYS A 94 -9.01 -18.78 1.40
C LYS A 94 -9.85 -18.42 0.17
N LYS A 95 -11.17 -18.38 0.30
CA LYS A 95 -12.09 -18.06 -0.80
C LYS A 95 -11.89 -16.60 -1.23
N CYS A 96 -11.66 -15.69 -0.29
CA CYS A 96 -11.34 -14.30 -0.59
C CYS A 96 -9.96 -14.12 -1.20
N ILE A 97 -8.92 -14.79 -0.68
CA ILE A 97 -7.59 -14.78 -1.30
C ILE A 97 -7.66 -15.28 -2.75
N ASP A 98 -8.38 -16.37 -3.00
CA ASP A 98 -8.57 -16.91 -4.35
C ASP A 98 -9.31 -15.92 -5.26
N PHE A 99 -10.35 -15.25 -4.74
CA PHE A 99 -11.06 -14.19 -5.45
C PHE A 99 -10.14 -13.01 -5.81
N PHE A 100 -9.40 -12.47 -4.85
CA PHE A 100 -8.50 -11.35 -5.09
C PHE A 100 -7.38 -11.67 -6.09
N ASN A 101 -6.87 -12.91 -6.08
CA ASN A 101 -5.81 -13.32 -6.99
C ASN A 101 -6.31 -13.60 -8.42
N LYS A 102 -7.55 -14.07 -8.58
CA LYS A 102 -8.09 -14.46 -9.89
C LYS A 102 -9.04 -13.41 -10.49
N GLY A 103 -9.51 -12.48 -9.68
CA GLY A 103 -10.46 -11.44 -10.06
C GLY A 103 -11.88 -11.96 -10.32
N LEU A 104 -12.69 -11.10 -10.93
CA LEU A 104 -14.08 -11.35 -11.32
C LEU A 104 -14.22 -12.40 -12.43
N SER A 105 -13.17 -12.62 -13.21
CA SER A 105 -13.22 -13.53 -14.38
C SER A 105 -13.58 -14.97 -14.03
N GLU A 106 -13.36 -15.38 -12.79
CA GLU A 106 -13.69 -16.73 -12.31
C GLU A 106 -15.10 -16.84 -11.72
N LEU A 107 -15.77 -15.71 -11.46
CA LEU A 107 -17.11 -15.72 -10.90
C LEU A 107 -18.13 -16.01 -12.00
N GLU A 108 -18.95 -17.03 -11.77
CA GLU A 108 -20.15 -17.27 -12.58
C GLU A 108 -21.00 -15.98 -12.62
N GLY A 109 -21.61 -15.67 -13.75
CA GLY A 109 -22.35 -14.42 -13.95
C GLY A 109 -21.49 -13.18 -14.26
N CYS A 110 -20.19 -13.16 -13.96
CA CYS A 110 -19.28 -12.09 -14.39
C CYS A 110 -18.56 -12.40 -15.71
N LYS A 111 -18.51 -13.67 -16.12
CA LYS A 111 -17.83 -14.15 -17.34
C LYS A 111 -18.36 -13.56 -18.65
N SER A 112 -19.61 -13.11 -18.66
CA SER A 112 -20.27 -12.50 -19.83
C SER A 112 -20.00 -11.01 -19.97
N TYR A 113 -19.27 -10.39 -19.03
CA TYR A 113 -18.85 -9.01 -19.19
C TYR A 113 -17.91 -8.85 -20.38
N PRO A 114 -17.96 -7.72 -21.10
CA PRO A 114 -16.95 -7.39 -22.10
C PRO A 114 -15.56 -7.49 -21.51
N LYS A 115 -14.62 -8.02 -22.31
CA LYS A 115 -13.25 -8.30 -21.86
C LYS A 115 -12.58 -7.08 -21.23
N ASP A 116 -12.73 -5.91 -21.84
CA ASP A 116 -12.07 -4.68 -21.38
C ASP A 116 -12.64 -4.21 -20.04
N GLN A 117 -13.96 -4.35 -19.84
CA GLN A 117 -14.61 -4.06 -18.55
C GLN A 117 -14.15 -5.05 -17.48
N LEU A 118 -14.08 -6.34 -17.80
CA LEU A 118 -13.63 -7.37 -16.88
C LEU A 118 -12.16 -7.18 -16.49
N GLU A 119 -11.30 -6.79 -17.44
CA GLU A 119 -9.91 -6.47 -17.18
C GLU A 119 -9.77 -5.28 -16.24
N PHE A 120 -10.49 -4.19 -16.50
CA PHE A 120 -10.49 -3.03 -15.63
C PHE A 120 -11.02 -3.36 -14.22
N SER A 121 -12.14 -4.07 -14.12
CA SER A 121 -12.68 -4.48 -12.82
C SER A 121 -11.76 -5.45 -12.07
N ASN A 122 -10.99 -6.30 -12.75
CA ASN A 122 -9.96 -7.11 -12.11
C ASN A 122 -8.83 -6.25 -11.52
N LYS A 123 -8.45 -5.14 -12.19
CA LYS A 123 -7.48 -4.18 -11.63
C LYS A 123 -8.03 -3.50 -10.38
N VAL A 124 -9.32 -3.17 -10.36
CA VAL A 124 -10.01 -2.62 -9.16
C VAL A 124 -9.93 -3.61 -8.00
N VAL A 125 -10.33 -4.87 -8.22
CA VAL A 125 -10.27 -5.93 -7.19
C VAL A 125 -8.84 -6.15 -6.66
N LYS A 126 -7.84 -6.09 -7.56
CA LYS A 126 -6.43 -6.23 -7.19
C LYS A 126 -5.96 -5.05 -6.33
N PHE A 127 -6.36 -3.83 -6.69
CA PHE A 127 -6.06 -2.63 -5.91
C PHE A 127 -6.77 -2.63 -4.54
N GLU A 128 -8.03 -3.06 -4.47
CA GLU A 128 -8.73 -3.26 -3.19
C GLU A 128 -7.99 -4.27 -2.30
N TYR A 129 -7.51 -5.38 -2.87
CA TYR A 129 -6.72 -6.35 -2.13
C TYR A 129 -5.40 -5.77 -1.59
N ALA A 130 -4.71 -4.99 -2.42
CA ALA A 130 -3.49 -4.29 -2.02
C ALA A 130 -3.77 -3.28 -0.90
N THR A 131 -4.90 -2.57 -0.97
CA THR A 131 -5.36 -1.64 0.05
C THR A 131 -5.67 -2.35 1.37
N LEU A 132 -6.40 -3.47 1.33
CA LEU A 132 -6.66 -4.27 2.52
C LEU A 132 -5.35 -4.78 3.13
N LYS A 133 -4.46 -5.34 2.32
CA LYS A 133 -3.13 -5.74 2.79
C LYS A 133 -2.38 -4.57 3.42
N PHE A 134 -2.37 -3.40 2.79
CA PHE A 134 -1.76 -2.19 3.31
C PHE A 134 -2.28 -1.83 4.71
N LEU A 135 -3.60 -1.75 4.86
CA LEU A 135 -4.25 -1.35 6.11
C LEU A 135 -4.10 -2.41 7.21
N CYS A 136 -4.06 -3.69 6.85
CA CYS A 136 -4.08 -4.79 7.80
C CYS A 136 -2.69 -5.31 8.19
N GLU A 137 -1.64 -4.82 7.53
CA GLU A 137 -0.30 -5.33 7.74
C GLU A 137 0.26 -4.89 9.09
N LYS A 138 0.93 -5.85 9.72
CA LYS A 138 1.65 -5.66 10.97
C LYS A 138 3.15 -5.78 10.73
N ASP A 139 3.95 -5.15 11.56
CA ASP A 139 5.39 -5.33 11.55
C ASP A 139 5.78 -6.74 12.06
N GLU A 140 7.08 -6.99 12.15
CA GLU A 140 7.65 -8.23 12.67
C GLU A 140 7.37 -8.45 14.17
N GLN A 141 6.94 -7.41 14.89
CA GLN A 141 6.60 -7.43 16.31
C GLN A 141 5.08 -7.55 16.54
N GLY A 142 4.27 -7.60 15.47
CA GLY A 142 2.82 -7.67 15.55
C GLY A 142 2.15 -6.33 15.84
N LYS A 143 2.83 -5.20 15.65
CA LYS A 143 2.27 -3.84 15.72
C LYS A 143 1.82 -3.39 14.34
N ASP A 144 0.87 -2.48 14.26
CA ASP A 144 0.43 -1.93 12.97
C ASP A 144 1.57 -1.16 12.28
N CYS A 145 1.59 -1.21 10.95
CA CYS A 145 2.58 -0.48 10.17
C CYS A 145 2.35 1.03 10.28
N PRO A 146 3.40 1.86 10.53
CA PRO A 146 3.23 3.29 10.81
C PRO A 146 2.42 4.06 9.77
N LEU A 147 2.71 3.86 8.48
CA LEU A 147 1.99 4.54 7.41
C LEU A 147 0.52 4.08 7.33
N SER A 148 0.25 2.80 7.59
CA SER A 148 -1.13 2.29 7.63
C SER A 148 -1.92 2.95 8.76
N THR A 149 -1.32 3.11 9.95
CA THR A 149 -1.95 3.75 11.10
C THR A 149 -2.35 5.18 10.78
N LEU A 150 -1.49 5.97 10.12
CA LEU A 150 -1.87 7.30 9.67
C LEU A 150 -3.13 7.24 8.79
N VAL A 151 -3.16 6.39 7.76
CA VAL A 151 -4.31 6.29 6.87
C VAL A 151 -5.59 5.90 7.62
N LYS A 152 -5.48 5.01 8.62
CA LYS A 152 -6.60 4.63 9.49
C LYS A 152 -7.11 5.83 10.31
N ASP A 153 -6.20 6.53 10.99
CA ASP A 153 -6.53 7.65 11.85
C ASP A 153 -7.18 8.77 11.05
N VAL A 154 -6.63 9.05 9.87
CA VAL A 154 -7.18 10.04 8.95
C VAL A 154 -8.59 9.64 8.50
N SER A 155 -8.82 8.39 8.07
CA SER A 155 -10.13 7.92 7.62
C SER A 155 -11.22 8.06 8.69
N GLN A 156 -10.87 7.88 9.97
CA GLN A 156 -11.79 8.01 11.10
C GLN A 156 -12.07 9.48 11.47
N SER A 157 -11.16 10.40 11.13
CA SER A 157 -11.25 11.83 11.46
C SER A 157 -12.09 12.66 10.47
N MET A 158 -12.55 12.07 9.36
CA MET A 158 -13.18 12.80 8.24
C MET A 158 -14.56 13.42 8.55
N ASP A 159 -15.09 13.27 9.76
CA ASP A 159 -16.32 13.97 10.19
C ASP A 159 -16.10 15.50 10.37
N THR A 160 -14.84 15.95 10.34
CA THR A 160 -14.50 17.39 10.41
C THR A 160 -13.90 17.86 9.10
N ASN A 161 -14.59 18.76 8.41
CA ASN A 161 -14.32 19.32 7.07
C ASN A 161 -12.94 20.02 6.86
N GLU A 162 -11.95 19.84 7.73
CA GLU A 162 -10.62 20.44 7.63
C GLU A 162 -9.54 19.43 8.03
N MET A 163 -9.06 18.66 7.05
CA MET A 163 -7.69 18.20 7.10
C MET A 163 -6.85 19.19 6.28
N ILE A 164 -6.44 20.27 6.95
CA ILE A 164 -5.43 21.17 6.40
C ILE A 164 -4.11 20.46 6.63
N ILE A 165 -3.55 19.90 5.57
CA ILE A 165 -2.18 19.41 5.62
C ILE A 165 -1.28 20.66 5.62
N ASP A 166 -0.67 21.01 6.74
CA ASP A 166 0.25 22.14 6.86
C ASP A 166 1.73 21.70 6.71
N GLU A 167 2.67 22.64 6.69
CA GLU A 167 4.10 22.32 6.56
C GLU A 167 4.64 21.43 7.70
N GLN A 168 3.96 21.35 8.85
CA GLN A 168 4.31 20.44 9.94
C GLN A 168 4.14 18.97 9.52
N ASP A 169 3.23 18.71 8.58
CA ASP A 169 2.91 17.37 8.12
C ASP A 169 3.98 16.78 7.19
N GLU A 170 4.81 17.61 6.56
CA GLU A 170 5.94 17.10 5.76
C GLU A 170 6.96 16.38 6.65
N GLN A 171 7.32 16.98 7.79
CA GLN A 171 8.25 16.35 8.74
C GLN A 171 7.65 15.10 9.38
N GLU A 172 6.35 15.13 9.67
CA GLU A 172 5.63 13.98 10.20
C GLU A 172 5.58 12.83 9.19
N MET A 173 5.28 13.12 7.92
CA MET A 173 5.31 12.13 6.85
C MET A 173 6.72 11.55 6.64
N ALA A 174 7.76 12.39 6.67
CA ALA A 174 9.16 11.94 6.61
C ALA A 174 9.45 10.91 7.69
N LYS A 175 9.00 11.21 8.92
CA LYS A 175 9.19 10.36 10.08
C LYS A 175 8.41 9.06 9.95
N LEU A 176 7.18 9.09 9.46
CA LEU A 176 6.36 7.89 9.22
C LEU A 176 6.98 6.97 8.15
N LEU A 177 7.57 7.53 7.10
CA LEU A 177 8.33 6.78 6.10
C LEU A 177 9.59 6.17 6.72
N ASP A 178 10.36 6.95 7.50
CA ASP A 178 11.54 6.45 8.23
C ASP A 178 11.19 5.34 9.23
N ASP A 179 10.04 5.45 9.90
CA ASP A 179 9.54 4.43 10.83
C ASP A 179 9.03 3.19 10.08
N THR A 180 8.37 3.36 8.93
CA THR A 180 7.97 2.26 8.05
C THR A 180 9.19 1.49 7.55
N CYS A 181 10.27 2.20 7.20
CA CYS A 181 11.56 1.64 6.79
C CYS A 181 12.25 0.76 7.84
N LYS A 182 11.86 0.86 9.12
CA LYS A 182 12.39 0.00 10.17
C LYS A 182 11.80 -1.41 10.14
N SER A 183 10.68 -1.62 9.46
CA SER A 183 10.06 -2.93 9.29
C SER A 183 10.15 -3.34 7.83
N LYS A 184 10.76 -4.50 7.57
CA LYS A 184 10.86 -5.04 6.22
C LYS A 184 9.47 -5.34 5.68
N ARG A 185 8.64 -5.98 6.50
CA ARG A 185 7.26 -6.34 6.17
C ARG A 185 6.41 -5.10 5.83
N CYS A 186 6.48 -4.06 6.65
CA CYS A 186 5.78 -2.81 6.36
C CYS A 186 6.31 -2.11 5.10
N THR A 187 7.63 -2.11 4.89
CA THR A 187 8.23 -1.51 3.69
C THR A 187 7.78 -2.24 2.42
N GLU A 188 7.93 -3.57 2.36
CA GLU A 188 7.57 -4.38 1.19
C GLU A 188 6.08 -4.24 0.86
N ASN A 189 5.22 -4.26 1.89
CA ASN A 189 3.79 -4.11 1.72
C ASN A 189 3.40 -2.70 1.27
N THR A 190 4.10 -1.65 1.74
CA THR A 190 3.89 -0.26 1.28
C THR A 190 4.31 -0.10 -0.19
N VAL A 191 5.44 -0.68 -0.59
CA VAL A 191 5.89 -0.66 -1.99
C VAL A 191 4.87 -1.36 -2.89
N ASN A 192 4.45 -2.57 -2.51
CA ASN A 192 3.43 -3.32 -3.24
C ASN A 192 2.12 -2.52 -3.36
N PHE A 193 1.69 -1.85 -2.28
CA PHE A 193 0.50 -1.00 -2.31
C PHE A 193 0.63 0.11 -3.36
N TYR A 194 1.73 0.87 -3.36
CA TYR A 194 1.93 1.94 -4.33
C TYR A 194 2.08 1.42 -5.76
N ASP A 195 2.72 0.27 -5.96
CA ASP A 195 2.79 -0.37 -7.27
C ASP A 195 1.39 -0.66 -7.83
N GLU A 196 0.52 -1.29 -7.04
CA GLU A 196 -0.86 -1.59 -7.46
C GLU A 196 -1.72 -0.32 -7.61
N TYR A 197 -1.48 0.68 -6.76
CA TYR A 197 -2.10 2.00 -6.86
C TYR A 197 -1.79 2.68 -8.21
N PHE A 198 -0.51 2.76 -8.59
CA PHE A 198 -0.11 3.41 -9.84
C PHE A 198 -0.62 2.65 -11.07
N GLU A 199 -0.61 1.31 -11.04
CA GLU A 199 -1.22 0.49 -12.10
C GLU A 199 -2.72 0.74 -12.24
N PHE A 200 -3.43 0.92 -11.12
CA PHE A 200 -4.84 1.27 -11.11
C PHE A 200 -5.09 2.67 -11.67
N VAL A 201 -4.35 3.69 -11.23
CA VAL A 201 -4.49 5.07 -11.71
C VAL A 201 -4.20 5.16 -13.20
N LYS A 202 -3.15 4.49 -13.68
CA LYS A 202 -2.83 4.41 -15.10
C LYS A 202 -4.03 3.84 -15.89
N ALA A 203 -4.54 2.67 -15.48
CA ALA A 203 -5.69 2.07 -16.13
C ALA A 203 -6.94 2.96 -16.10
N TYR A 204 -7.17 3.68 -15.00
CA TYR A 204 -8.29 4.60 -14.88
C TYR A 204 -8.13 5.83 -15.80
N SER A 205 -6.92 6.39 -15.88
CA SER A 205 -6.62 7.52 -16.77
C SER A 205 -6.77 7.15 -18.25
N GLU A 206 -6.35 5.95 -18.63
CA GLU A 206 -6.55 5.39 -19.98
C GLU A 206 -8.05 5.30 -20.34
N GLN A 207 -8.90 4.84 -19.41
CA GLN A 207 -10.36 4.81 -19.61
C GLN A 207 -10.97 6.20 -19.80
N LEU A 208 -10.38 7.22 -19.16
CA LEU A 208 -10.78 8.62 -19.33
C LEU A 208 -10.16 9.30 -20.56
N GLY A 209 -9.30 8.60 -21.31
CA GLY A 209 -8.56 9.17 -22.43
C GLY A 209 -7.53 10.22 -22.01
N GLN A 210 -7.03 10.13 -20.77
CA GLN A 210 -5.98 11.00 -20.22
C GLN A 210 -4.64 10.26 -20.24
N ASP A 211 -3.60 10.93 -20.72
CA ASP A 211 -2.22 10.44 -20.64
C ASP A 211 -1.57 11.08 -19.40
N LEU A 212 -1.37 10.27 -18.36
CA LEU A 212 -0.72 10.64 -17.10
C LEU A 212 0.55 9.80 -16.85
N ASP A 213 1.05 9.10 -17.87
CA ASP A 213 2.14 8.12 -17.71
C ASP A 213 3.40 8.77 -17.13
N THR A 214 3.72 9.98 -17.58
CA THR A 214 4.93 10.69 -17.15
C THR A 214 4.83 11.14 -15.69
N GLU A 215 3.68 11.66 -15.29
CA GLU A 215 3.40 12.07 -13.92
C GLU A 215 3.41 10.87 -12.96
N ILE A 216 2.73 9.79 -13.32
CA ILE A 216 2.69 8.54 -12.56
C ILE A 216 4.09 7.94 -12.39
N ASP A 217 4.88 7.85 -13.48
CA ASP A 217 6.23 7.31 -13.43
C ASP A 217 7.16 8.16 -12.55
N LYS A 218 6.99 9.49 -12.59
CA LYS A 218 7.72 10.43 -11.74
C LYS A 218 7.38 10.21 -10.27
N GLU A 219 6.11 10.23 -9.90
CA GLU A 219 5.66 10.00 -8.52
C GLU A 219 6.12 8.63 -7.99
N LYS A 220 5.98 7.58 -8.82
CA LYS A 220 6.44 6.23 -8.51
C LYS A 220 7.95 6.18 -8.26
N ALA A 221 8.74 6.87 -9.07
CA ALA A 221 10.18 6.94 -8.89
C ALA A 221 10.57 7.65 -7.58
N GLU A 222 9.86 8.71 -7.19
CA GLU A 222 10.11 9.44 -5.95
C GLU A 222 9.77 8.61 -4.70
N ILE A 223 8.63 7.90 -4.70
CA ILE A 223 8.27 6.98 -3.62
C ILE A 223 9.31 5.85 -3.49
N ASN A 224 9.68 5.23 -4.62
CA ASN A 224 10.68 4.17 -4.65
C ASN A 224 12.05 4.66 -4.21
N GLN A 225 12.42 5.91 -4.54
CA GLN A 225 13.67 6.50 -4.06
C GLN A 225 13.75 6.52 -2.54
N VAL A 226 12.63 6.69 -1.83
CA VAL A 226 12.60 6.67 -0.36
C VAL A 226 12.57 5.23 0.17
N LEU A 227 11.55 4.45 -0.24
CA LEU A 227 11.27 3.12 0.32
C LEU A 227 12.29 2.05 -0.09
N LEU A 228 12.94 2.21 -1.23
CA LEU A 228 13.97 1.29 -1.72
C LEU A 228 15.39 1.87 -1.56
N SER A 229 15.53 2.99 -0.84
CA SER A 229 16.85 3.57 -0.56
C SER A 229 17.74 2.64 0.25
N ASP A 230 19.05 2.78 0.08
CA ASP A 230 20.06 2.22 0.97
C ASP A 230 19.80 2.54 2.44
N LYS A 231 19.23 3.72 2.73
CA LYS A 231 18.88 4.13 4.10
C LYS A 231 17.80 3.20 4.66
N CYS A 232 16.75 2.95 3.90
CA CYS A 232 15.65 2.06 4.27
C CYS A 232 16.14 0.61 4.43
N VAL A 233 16.88 0.10 3.44
CA VAL A 233 17.46 -1.26 3.47
C VAL A 233 18.37 -1.44 4.70
N LYS A 234 19.22 -0.46 5.02
CA LYS A 234 20.08 -0.52 6.21
C LYS A 234 19.26 -0.49 7.51
N ALA A 235 18.18 0.29 7.57
CA ALA A 235 17.32 0.33 8.75
C ALA A 235 16.69 -1.04 9.04
N GLN A 236 16.24 -1.77 8.01
CA GLN A 236 15.68 -3.13 8.14
C GLN A 236 16.71 -4.15 8.68
N VAL A 237 17.99 -4.01 8.33
CA VAL A 237 19.05 -4.90 8.84
C VAL A 237 19.33 -4.68 10.33
N LEU A 238 19.13 -3.46 10.82
CA LEU A 238 19.37 -3.14 12.24
C LEU A 238 18.25 -3.64 13.15
N THR A 239 17.03 -3.74 12.63
CA THR A 239 15.83 -4.12 13.38
C THR A 239 15.49 -5.60 13.28
N SER A 240 15.88 -6.25 12.18
CA SER A 240 15.76 -7.70 12.06
C SER A 240 16.62 -8.38 13.12
N ASP A 241 16.01 -9.34 13.83
CA ASP A 241 16.60 -10.14 14.91
C ASP A 241 17.86 -10.94 14.53
N ALA A 242 18.38 -10.77 13.30
CA ALA A 242 19.76 -11.08 12.97
C ALA A 242 20.74 -10.43 13.96
N SER A 243 20.45 -9.23 14.49
CA SER A 243 21.22 -8.62 15.59
C SER A 243 21.16 -9.44 16.89
N SER A 244 20.02 -10.06 17.24
CA SER A 244 19.93 -10.93 18.42
C SER A 244 20.62 -12.27 18.19
N THR A 245 20.65 -12.77 16.96
CA THR A 245 21.39 -13.97 16.56
C THR A 245 22.90 -13.73 16.53
N VAL A 246 23.36 -12.58 16.01
CA VAL A 246 24.78 -12.17 16.03
C VAL A 246 25.25 -11.84 17.45
N LYS A 247 24.42 -11.21 18.29
CA LYS A 247 24.73 -11.04 19.72
C LYS A 247 24.76 -12.37 20.49
N LYS A 248 23.86 -13.31 20.17
CA LYS A 248 23.90 -14.67 20.73
C LYS A 248 25.14 -15.44 20.29
N LEU A 249 25.51 -15.38 19.00
CA LEU A 249 26.71 -16.01 18.47
C LEU A 249 28.00 -15.37 19.02
N GLY A 250 28.03 -14.05 19.20
CA GLY A 250 29.14 -13.33 19.81
C GLY A 250 29.36 -13.75 21.27
N ASN A 251 28.29 -13.87 22.06
CA ASN A 251 28.39 -14.37 23.43
C ASN A 251 28.83 -15.82 23.50
N ILE A 252 28.36 -16.69 22.58
CA ILE A 252 28.82 -18.08 22.51
C ILE A 252 30.31 -18.15 22.17
N MET A 253 30.81 -17.38 21.20
CA MET A 253 32.24 -17.35 20.87
C MET A 253 33.10 -16.85 22.03
N LEU A 254 32.67 -15.79 22.74
CA LEU A 254 33.38 -15.28 23.91
C LEU A 254 33.46 -16.31 25.05
N ILE A 255 32.36 -17.04 25.31
CA ILE A 255 32.34 -18.13 26.30
C ILE A 255 33.27 -19.26 25.87
N THR A 256 33.28 -19.61 24.58
CA THR A 256 34.10 -20.72 24.05
C THR A 256 35.60 -20.39 24.12
N ILE A 257 35.98 -19.15 23.78
CA ILE A 257 37.37 -18.66 23.89
C ILE A 257 37.78 -18.56 25.36
N GLY A 258 36.90 -18.08 26.24
CA GLY A 258 37.16 -18.02 27.69
C GLY A 258 37.42 -19.40 28.30
N LEU A 259 36.64 -20.42 27.92
CA LEU A 259 36.85 -21.81 28.36
C LEU A 259 38.15 -22.40 27.82
N LEU A 260 38.49 -22.14 26.55
CA LEU A 260 39.76 -22.56 25.96
C LEU A 260 40.98 -21.94 26.66
N LEU A 261 40.90 -20.66 27.01
CA LEU A 261 41.94 -19.96 27.77
C LEU A 261 42.03 -20.38 29.24
N TYR A 262 40.96 -20.95 29.81
CA TYR A 262 40.98 -21.48 31.18
C TYR A 262 41.62 -22.88 31.26
N ILE A 263 41.57 -23.65 30.17
CA ILE A 263 42.11 -25.02 30.09
C ILE A 263 43.62 -25.02 29.76
N LEU A 264 44.10 -23.98 29.08
CA LEU A 264 45.52 -23.75 28.77
C LEU A 264 46.27 -23.10 29.95
#